data_AF-A0A3N5GJ97-F1
#
_entry.id   AF-A0A3N5GJ97-F1
#
_cell.length_a   1.000
_cell.length_b   1.000
_cell.length_c   1.000
_cell.angle_alpha   90.00
_cell.angle_beta   90.00
_cell.angle_gamma   90.00
#
_symmetry.space_group_name_H-M   'P 1'
#
loop_
_entity.id
_entity.type
_entity.pdbx_description
1 polymer ?
#
loop_
_entity_poly.entity_id
_entity_poly.type
_entity_poly.pdbx_seq_one_letter_code
_entity_poly.pdbx_strand_id
1 'polypeptide(L)'
;MKAKLVAVLACLGLLCLAVPALAHHSFAAQYDANKPLTLQGVVTKLEWTNPHARFYVDVTDESGKVTNWNLELGSPNVLVRNGWSRKSLNVGDKVTVQASASRDGSKMANARVVTLSDGRNVFAGSSGGDAPLAGR
;
A
#
# COMPACT_ATOMS: atom_id res chain seq x y z
N MET A 1 30.90 44.99 13.46
CA MET A 1 30.64 44.50 12.09
C MET A 1 31.05 43.05 11.87
N LYS A 2 32.26 42.61 12.28
CA LYS A 2 32.76 41.24 12.06
C LYS A 2 31.87 40.12 12.66
N ALA A 3 31.37 40.29 13.89
CA ALA A 3 30.50 39.29 14.55
C ALA A 3 29.13 39.10 13.86
N LYS A 4 28.57 40.18 13.27
CA LYS A 4 27.32 40.09 12.50
C LYS A 4 27.51 39.34 11.18
N LEU A 5 28.68 39.49 10.55
CA LEU A 5 29.03 38.79 9.31
C LEU A 5 29.23 37.28 9.54
N VAL A 6 29.88 36.90 10.65
CA VAL A 6 30.03 35.49 11.04
C VAL A 6 28.68 34.85 11.36
N ALA A 7 27.78 35.56 12.05
CA ALA A 7 26.44 35.06 12.33
C ALA A 7 25.61 34.85 11.05
N VAL A 8 25.69 35.77 10.08
CA VAL A 8 24.99 35.63 8.79
C VAL A 8 25.54 34.46 7.97
N LEU A 9 26.86 34.28 7.94
CA LEU A 9 27.49 33.14 7.25
C LEU A 9 27.17 31.80 7.92
N ALA A 10 27.11 31.75 9.25
CA ALA A 10 26.70 30.55 9.98
C ALA A 10 25.22 30.19 9.72
N CYS A 11 24.33 31.18 9.68
CA CYS A 11 22.92 30.97 9.34
C CYS A 11 22.75 30.50 7.87
N LEU A 12 23.46 31.10 6.92
CA LEU A 12 23.45 30.63 5.52
C LEU A 12 23.99 29.20 5.40
N GLY A 13 25.03 28.86 6.16
CA GLY A 13 25.59 27.51 6.20
C GLY A 13 24.61 26.45 6.70
N LEU A 14 23.79 26.76 7.72
CA LEU A 14 22.76 25.85 8.22
C LEU A 14 21.61 25.62 7.22
N LEU A 15 21.24 26.65 6.45
CA LEU A 15 20.17 26.55 5.44
C LEU A 15 20.54 25.62 4.27
N CYS A 16 21.83 25.46 3.96
CA CYS A 16 22.31 24.56 2.91
C CYS A 16 22.33 23.08 3.30
N LEU A 17 22.08 22.73 4.58
CA LEU A 17 22.05 21.35 5.07
C LEU A 17 20.66 20.73 5.07
N ALA A 18 19.63 21.43 4.58
CA ALA A 18 18.30 20.88 4.42
C ALA A 18 18.26 19.91 3.23
N VAL A 19 18.79 18.69 3.42
CA VAL A 19 18.60 17.59 2.49
C VAL A 19 17.11 17.24 2.48
N PRO A 20 16.43 17.24 1.32
CA PRO A 20 15.06 16.76 1.26
C PRO A 20 15.05 15.29 1.70
N ALA A 21 14.43 15.00 2.84
CA ALA A 21 14.14 13.63 3.20
C ALA A 21 13.11 13.12 2.17
N LEU A 22 13.57 12.28 1.22
CA LEU A 22 12.70 11.51 0.34
C LEU A 22 11.89 10.52 1.19
N ALA A 23 10.84 11.00 1.85
CA ALA A 23 9.86 10.16 2.52
C ALA A 23 8.91 9.56 1.48
N HIS A 24 9.43 8.72 0.58
CA HIS A 24 8.61 7.74 -0.10
C HIS A 24 8.46 6.57 0.87
N HIS A 25 7.28 6.43 1.50
CA HIS A 25 6.96 5.34 2.42
C HIS A 25 7.48 4.01 1.86
N SER A 26 8.60 3.52 2.42
CA SER A 26 9.30 2.36 1.87
C SER A 26 8.43 1.14 2.12
N PHE A 27 8.10 0.39 1.06
CA PHE A 27 7.45 -0.90 1.18
C PHE A 27 8.12 -1.75 2.26
N ALA A 28 9.46 -1.78 2.26
CA ALA A 28 10.25 -2.60 3.17
C ALA A 28 10.15 -2.16 4.64
N ALA A 29 9.70 -0.94 4.94
CA ALA A 29 9.46 -0.51 6.32
C ALA A 29 8.15 -1.09 6.89
N GLN A 30 7.10 -1.18 6.07
CA GLN A 30 5.76 -1.58 6.55
C GLN A 30 5.46 -3.06 6.27
N TYR A 31 5.95 -3.59 5.13
CA TYR A 31 5.57 -4.89 4.60
C TYR A 31 6.79 -5.81 4.42
N ASP A 32 6.53 -7.11 4.46
CA ASP A 32 7.54 -8.14 4.30
C ASP A 32 7.40 -8.84 2.95
N ALA A 33 8.34 -8.59 2.05
CA ALA A 33 8.47 -9.26 0.76
C ALA A 33 8.51 -10.79 0.90
N ASN A 34 9.03 -11.31 2.01
CA ASN A 34 9.21 -12.74 2.26
C ASN A 34 7.99 -13.39 2.95
N LYS A 35 6.92 -12.63 3.19
CA LYS A 35 5.65 -13.15 3.72
C LYS A 35 4.52 -12.92 2.71
N PRO A 36 4.58 -13.57 1.54
CA PRO A 36 3.49 -13.50 0.60
C PRO A 36 2.29 -14.28 1.15
N LEU A 37 1.08 -13.79 0.86
CA LEU A 37 -0.16 -14.44 1.25
C LEU A 37 -1.24 -14.23 0.18
N THR A 38 -2.23 -15.11 0.19
CA THR A 38 -3.43 -15.00 -0.62
C THR A 38 -4.64 -14.92 0.29
N LEU A 39 -5.43 -13.86 0.15
CA LEU A 39 -6.69 -13.69 0.88
C LEU A 39 -7.87 -13.90 -0.06
N GLN A 40 -8.88 -14.62 0.41
CA GLN A 40 -10.18 -14.70 -0.23
C GLN A 40 -11.19 -14.12 0.74
N GLY A 41 -11.93 -13.11 0.31
CA GLY A 41 -12.80 -12.37 1.23
C GLY A 41 -13.86 -11.53 0.54
N VAL A 42 -14.69 -10.93 1.37
CA VAL A 42 -15.78 -10.05 0.95
C VAL A 42 -15.40 -8.60 1.21
N VAL A 43 -15.48 -7.75 0.19
CA VAL A 43 -15.17 -6.32 0.31
C VAL A 43 -16.13 -5.64 1.27
N THR A 44 -15.60 -4.93 2.24
CA THR A 44 -16.35 -4.16 3.23
C THR A 44 -16.24 -2.65 3.04
N LYS A 45 -15.16 -2.17 2.41
CA LYS A 45 -14.92 -0.75 2.16
C LYS A 45 -13.89 -0.53 1.06
N LEU A 46 -14.02 0.58 0.31
CA LEU A 46 -13.02 1.11 -0.61
C LEU A 46 -12.76 2.59 -0.29
N GLU A 47 -11.50 2.94 -0.10
CA GLU A 47 -11.00 4.31 0.06
C GLU A 47 -10.17 4.68 -1.17
N TRP A 48 -10.76 5.48 -2.06
CA TRP A 48 -10.10 5.91 -3.31
C TRP A 48 -9.35 7.23 -3.13
N THR A 49 -8.33 7.21 -2.27
CA THR A 49 -7.55 8.38 -1.84
C THR A 49 -6.13 8.39 -2.39
N ASN A 50 -5.49 9.56 -2.42
CA ASN A 50 -4.08 9.76 -2.82
C ASN A 50 -3.28 10.10 -1.53
N PRO A 51 -2.10 9.51 -1.24
CA PRO A 51 -1.16 8.78 -2.11
C PRO A 51 -1.45 7.30 -2.34
N HIS A 52 -2.22 6.66 -1.47
CA HIS A 52 -2.58 5.25 -1.60
C HIS A 52 -4.08 5.08 -1.44
N ALA A 53 -4.68 4.36 -2.38
CA ALA A 53 -6.00 3.83 -2.16
C ALA A 53 -5.90 2.62 -1.22
N ARG A 54 -6.99 2.32 -0.52
CA ARG A 54 -7.10 1.16 0.35
C ARG A 54 -8.44 0.49 0.14
N PHE A 55 -8.50 -0.81 0.34
CA PHE A 55 -9.79 -1.50 0.46
C PHE A 55 -9.72 -2.52 1.57
N TYR A 56 -10.89 -2.87 2.09
CA TYR A 56 -11.01 -3.71 3.26
C TYR A 56 -11.80 -4.95 2.91
N VAL A 57 -11.36 -6.11 3.41
CA VAL A 57 -12.02 -7.40 3.15
C VAL A 57 -12.20 -8.19 4.43
N ASP A 58 -13.37 -8.79 4.58
CA ASP A 58 -13.61 -9.79 5.60
C ASP A 58 -13.16 -11.15 5.08
N VAL A 59 -12.20 -11.76 5.79
CA VAL A 59 -11.66 -13.09 5.50
C VAL A 59 -12.12 -14.02 6.60
N THR A 60 -12.79 -15.10 6.20
CA THR A 60 -13.24 -16.15 7.12
C THR A 60 -12.23 -17.29 7.08
N ASP A 61 -11.69 -17.67 8.24
CA ASP A 61 -10.79 -18.83 8.35
C ASP A 61 -11.57 -20.15 8.48
N GLU A 62 -10.85 -21.27 8.53
CA GLU A 62 -11.42 -22.62 8.64
C GLU A 62 -12.22 -22.83 9.94
N SER A 63 -11.98 -22.03 10.98
CA SER A 63 -12.73 -22.06 12.23
C SER A 63 -14.03 -21.25 12.18
N GLY A 64 -14.29 -20.56 11.06
CA GLY A 64 -15.42 -19.63 10.90
C GLY A 64 -15.16 -18.25 11.50
N LYS A 65 -13.95 -17.98 12.01
CA LYS A 65 -13.61 -16.68 12.56
C LYS A 65 -13.37 -15.69 11.43
N VAL A 66 -14.09 -14.57 11.48
CA VAL A 66 -13.95 -13.47 10.53
C VAL A 66 -12.88 -12.50 11.01
N THR A 67 -11.99 -12.12 10.11
CA THR A 67 -10.97 -11.09 10.34
C THR A 67 -11.00 -10.08 9.21
N ASN A 68 -11.17 -8.80 9.55
CA ASN A 68 -11.12 -7.70 8.58
C ASN A 68 -9.66 -7.33 8.28
N TRP A 69 -9.32 -7.30 6.99
CA TRP A 69 -7.99 -6.96 6.49
C TRP A 69 -8.00 -5.62 5.76
N ASN A 70 -7.00 -4.79 6.03
CA ASN A 70 -6.73 -3.54 5.33
C ASN A 70 -5.68 -3.77 4.23
N LEU A 71 -6.08 -3.55 2.99
CA LEU A 71 -5.26 -3.83 1.81
C LEU A 71 -4.88 -2.53 1.12
N GLU A 72 -3.58 -2.27 1.10
CA GLU A 72 -3.01 -1.10 0.46
C GLU A 72 -2.83 -1.33 -1.05
N LEU A 73 -3.21 -0.33 -1.82
CA LEU A 73 -3.06 -0.23 -3.26
C LEU A 73 -2.11 0.91 -3.63
N GLY A 74 -1.79 1.04 -4.92
CA GLY A 74 -1.14 2.22 -5.47
C GLY A 74 -1.99 3.49 -5.41
N SER A 75 -1.44 4.58 -5.92
CA SER A 75 -2.20 5.82 -6.08
C SER A 75 -3.34 5.65 -7.10
N PRO A 76 -4.45 6.39 -6.96
CA PRO A 76 -5.54 6.42 -7.93
C PRO A 76 -5.09 6.53 -9.39
N ASN A 77 -4.08 7.35 -9.67
CA ASN A 77 -3.57 7.56 -11.02
C ASN A 77 -2.85 6.31 -11.56
N VAL A 78 -2.10 5.59 -10.72
CA VAL A 78 -1.47 4.31 -11.09
C VAL A 78 -2.56 3.26 -11.31
N LEU A 79 -3.55 3.19 -10.42
CA LEU A 79 -4.65 2.23 -10.51
C LEU A 79 -5.45 2.36 -11.80
N VAL A 80 -5.81 3.59 -12.20
CA VAL A 80 -6.52 3.82 -13.47
C VAL A 80 -5.71 3.30 -14.66
N ARG A 81 -4.40 3.53 -14.67
CA ARG A 81 -3.52 3.00 -15.74
C ARG A 81 -3.44 1.47 -15.74
N ASN A 82 -3.66 0.83 -14.59
CA ASN A 82 -3.71 -0.61 -14.44
C ASN A 82 -5.11 -1.20 -14.66
N GLY A 83 -6.06 -0.44 -15.22
CA GLY A 83 -7.39 -0.92 -15.56
C GLY A 83 -8.41 -0.87 -14.41
N TRP A 84 -8.08 -0.21 -13.31
CA TRP A 84 -9.03 0.02 -12.22
C TRP A 84 -9.95 1.21 -12.50
N SER A 85 -11.11 1.20 -11.85
CA SER A 85 -11.97 2.35 -11.67
C SER A 85 -12.48 2.40 -10.22
N ARG A 86 -13.10 3.51 -9.83
CA ARG A 86 -13.79 3.62 -8.52
C ARG A 86 -14.90 2.58 -8.32
N LYS A 87 -15.35 1.92 -9.38
CA LYS A 87 -16.40 0.89 -9.37
C LYS A 87 -15.85 -0.53 -9.49
N SER A 88 -14.53 -0.69 -9.56
CA SER A 88 -13.89 -2.01 -9.66
C SER A 88 -14.10 -2.87 -8.42
N LEU A 89 -14.35 -2.25 -7.26
CA LEU A 89 -14.71 -2.93 -6.03
C LEU A 89 -15.92 -2.24 -5.42
N ASN A 90 -16.93 -3.03 -5.11
CA ASN A 90 -18.13 -2.63 -4.38
C ASN A 90 -18.21 -3.43 -3.08
N VAL A 91 -18.84 -2.86 -2.06
CA VAL A 91 -19.12 -3.60 -0.83
C VAL A 91 -19.95 -4.83 -1.16
N GLY A 92 -19.56 -5.98 -0.64
CA GLY A 92 -20.16 -7.28 -0.93
C GLY A 92 -19.47 -8.09 -2.05
N ASP A 93 -18.56 -7.49 -2.82
CA ASP A 93 -17.80 -8.23 -3.83
C ASP A 93 -16.91 -9.30 -3.20
N LYS A 94 -16.92 -10.50 -3.78
CA LYS A 94 -15.95 -11.55 -3.45
C LYS A 94 -14.69 -11.36 -4.29
N VAL A 95 -13.54 -11.34 -3.65
CA VAL A 95 -12.25 -11.11 -4.31
C VAL A 95 -11.18 -12.07 -3.80
N THR A 96 -10.21 -12.32 -4.67
CA THR A 96 -8.96 -13.00 -4.30
C THR A 96 -7.81 -12.00 -4.42
N VAL A 97 -7.00 -11.89 -3.37
CA VAL A 97 -5.94 -10.88 -3.28
C VAL A 97 -4.62 -11.59 -3.02
N GLN A 98 -3.67 -11.44 -3.94
CA GLN A 98 -2.28 -11.79 -3.71
C GLN A 98 -1.57 -10.57 -3.12
N ALA A 99 -0.93 -10.73 -1.97
CA ALA A 99 -0.38 -9.61 -1.20
C ALA A 99 0.89 -9.99 -0.42
N SER A 100 1.57 -8.97 0.10
CA SER A 100 2.66 -9.12 1.08
C SER A 100 2.19 -8.64 2.46
N ALA A 101 2.36 -9.46 3.49
CA ALA A 101 1.91 -9.17 4.86
C ALA A 101 2.65 -7.96 5.46
N SER A 102 2.02 -7.29 6.44
CA SER A 102 2.72 -6.35 7.30
C SER A 102 3.82 -7.04 8.12
N ARG A 103 4.86 -6.29 8.46
CA ARG A 103 5.95 -6.79 9.31
C ARG A 103 5.55 -6.98 10.77
N ASP A 104 4.69 -6.10 11.27
CA ASP A 104 4.26 -6.02 12.67
C ASP A 104 3.17 -7.04 13.04
N GLY A 105 2.68 -7.82 12.08
CA GLY A 105 1.64 -8.84 12.31
C GLY A 105 0.21 -8.30 12.36
N SER A 106 0.03 -6.99 12.16
CA SER A 106 -1.29 -6.40 11.94
C SER A 106 -2.01 -7.06 10.76
N LYS A 107 -3.33 -6.92 10.67
CA LYS A 107 -4.12 -7.44 9.54
C LYS A 107 -4.10 -6.44 8.39
N MET A 108 -2.88 -6.06 8.01
CA MET A 108 -2.58 -5.18 6.90
C MET A 108 -1.74 -5.94 5.88
N ALA A 109 -1.98 -5.68 4.60
CA ALA A 109 -1.15 -6.22 3.55
C ALA A 109 -1.07 -5.25 2.37
N ASN A 110 0.01 -5.34 1.62
CA ASN A 110 0.22 -4.58 0.40
C ASN A 110 -0.18 -5.47 -0.78
N ALA A 111 -1.27 -5.12 -1.47
CA ALA A 111 -1.81 -5.93 -2.55
C ALA A 111 -0.92 -5.83 -3.79
N ARG A 112 -0.83 -6.93 -4.54
CA ARG A 112 -0.07 -7.03 -5.81
C ARG A 112 -1.00 -7.25 -6.98
N VAL A 113 -1.85 -8.26 -6.87
CA VAL A 113 -2.84 -8.62 -7.87
C VAL A 113 -4.16 -8.86 -7.14
N VAL A 114 -5.23 -8.29 -7.69
CA VAL A 114 -6.59 -8.54 -7.22
C VAL A 114 -7.36 -9.19 -8.35
N THR A 115 -7.92 -10.37 -8.08
CA THR A 115 -8.94 -10.99 -8.91
C THR A 115 -10.29 -10.44 -8.45
N LEU A 116 -10.93 -9.67 -9.32
CA LEU A 116 -12.23 -9.05 -9.08
C LEU A 116 -13.35 -10.09 -9.15
N SER A 117 -14.55 -9.72 -8.68
CA SER A 117 -15.74 -10.58 -8.73
C SER A 117 -16.17 -10.95 -10.16
N ASP A 118 -15.80 -10.12 -11.14
CA ASP A 118 -16.00 -10.37 -12.59
C ASP A 118 -14.92 -11.28 -13.22
N GLY A 119 -13.97 -11.77 -12.42
CA GLY A 119 -12.89 -12.67 -12.85
C GLY A 119 -11.66 -11.98 -13.44
N ARG A 120 -11.67 -10.65 -13.61
CA ARG A 120 -10.49 -9.93 -14.12
C ARG A 120 -9.40 -9.85 -13.06
N ASN A 121 -8.17 -10.07 -13.49
CA ASN A 121 -6.99 -9.77 -12.69
C ASN A 121 -6.51 -8.34 -12.98
N VAL A 122 -6.38 -7.54 -11.92
CA VAL A 122 -5.88 -6.17 -11.99
C VAL A 122 -4.65 -5.99 -11.11
N PHE A 123 -3.62 -5.32 -11.63
CA PHE A 123 -2.40 -5.04 -10.87
C PHE A 123 -2.64 -3.88 -9.92
N ALA A 124 -2.31 -4.07 -8.65
CA ALA A 124 -2.58 -3.14 -7.57
C ALA A 124 -1.70 -1.87 -7.61
N GLY A 125 -0.64 -1.84 -8.43
CA GLY A 125 0.20 -0.64 -8.58
C GLY A 125 0.91 -0.21 -7.30
N SER A 126 1.04 -1.12 -6.35
CA SER A 126 1.60 -0.83 -5.03
C SER A 126 3.13 -0.75 -5.09
N SER A 127 3.71 -0.21 -4.02
CA SER A 127 5.16 -0.09 -3.81
C SER A 127 5.91 -1.43 -3.75
N GLY A 128 5.20 -2.56 -3.71
CA GLY A 128 5.79 -3.89 -3.59
C GLY A 128 6.30 -4.50 -4.89
N GLY A 129 5.91 -3.99 -6.07
CA GLY A 129 6.43 -4.29 -7.41
C GLY A 129 6.95 -5.71 -7.68
N ASP A 130 8.15 -6.00 -7.18
CA ASP A 130 8.98 -7.16 -7.55
C ASP A 130 9.05 -8.30 -6.52
N ALA A 131 8.42 -8.18 -5.34
CA ALA A 131 8.48 -9.30 -4.38
C ALA A 131 7.73 -10.56 -4.88
N PRO A 132 8.18 -11.76 -4.45
CA PRO A 132 7.62 -13.04 -4.87
C PRO A 132 6.11 -13.13 -4.59
N LEU A 133 5.38 -13.76 -5.51
CA LEU A 133 3.97 -14.11 -5.31
C LEU A 133 3.86 -15.39 -4.47
N ALA A 134 2.80 -15.52 -3.67
CA ALA A 134 2.56 -16.75 -2.93
C ALA A 134 2.35 -17.91 -3.93
N GLY A 135 3.25 -18.89 -3.92
CA GLY A 135 3.11 -20.11 -4.72
C GLY A 135 3.76 -20.11 -6.11
N ARG A 136 4.77 -19.28 -6.35
CA ARG A 136 5.73 -19.46 -7.47
C ARG A 136 7.16 -19.55 -6.97
#